data_AF-A0A8T4T1C3-F1
#
_entry.id   AF-A0A8T4T1C3-F1
#
_cell.length_a   1.000
_cell.length_b   1.000
_cell.length_c   1.000
_cell.angle_alpha   90.00
_cell.angle_beta   90.00
_cell.angle_gamma   90.00
#
_symmetry.space_group_name_H-M   'P 1'
#
loop_
_entity.id
_entity.type
_entity.pdbx_description
1 polymer ?
#
loop_
_entity_poly.entity_id
_entity_poly.type
_entity_poly.pdbx_seq_one_letter_code
_entity_poly.pdbx_strand_id
1 'polypeptide(L)'
;MPEIKKFHSKEEILSYIKNIFKYHNVIIIHGSAAKNKLKKYGDIDIEVYSQKLKKPYYEIVFQNKKVILLSVYFYKFKEGKKTKVPKDIRIIKGVYNNQLKAKSTKESYDSKENLKRQCQLVVDFAFKHFRSKNDIYLKYIQKRIK
;
A
#
# COMPACT_ATOMS: atom_id res chain seq x y z
N MET A 1 -8.72 20.96 5.61
CA MET A 1 -8.49 19.64 4.95
C MET A 1 -7.03 19.28 5.13
N PRO A 2 -6.68 17.99 5.32
CA PRO A 2 -5.27 17.60 5.38
C PRO A 2 -4.57 18.02 4.09
N GLU A 3 -3.39 18.63 4.22
CA GLU A 3 -2.59 19.11 3.10
C GLU A 3 -2.10 17.91 2.27
N ILE A 4 -2.41 17.89 0.97
CA ILE A 4 -1.98 16.81 0.09
C ILE A 4 -0.48 16.94 -0.18
N LYS A 5 0.28 15.88 0.12
CA LYS A 5 1.73 15.85 -0.07
C LYS A 5 2.12 15.82 -1.55
N LYS A 6 3.12 16.61 -1.91
CA LYS A 6 3.66 16.76 -3.27
C LYS A 6 5.15 16.41 -3.27
N PHE A 7 5.57 15.66 -4.27
CA PHE A 7 6.91 15.15 -4.45
C PHE A 7 7.36 15.33 -5.91
N HIS A 8 8.65 15.49 -6.14
CA HIS A 8 9.22 15.66 -7.49
C HIS A 8 9.65 14.31 -8.07
N SER A 9 10.14 13.42 -7.21
CA SER A 9 10.67 12.12 -7.57
C SER A 9 9.94 10.97 -6.86
N LYS A 10 10.15 9.75 -7.36
CA LYS A 10 9.68 8.53 -6.68
C LYS A 10 10.49 8.31 -5.41
N GLU A 11 11.76 8.64 -5.45
CA GLU A 11 12.76 8.52 -4.38
C GLU A 11 12.37 9.37 -3.16
N GLU A 12 11.82 10.57 -3.37
CA GLU A 12 11.22 11.39 -2.31
C GLU A 12 10.03 10.68 -1.65
N ILE A 13 9.13 10.08 -2.45
CA ILE A 13 8.00 9.29 -1.92
C ILE A 13 8.51 8.11 -1.08
N LEU A 14 9.55 7.40 -1.57
CA LEU A 14 10.11 6.26 -0.84
C LEU A 14 10.74 6.70 0.48
N SER A 15 11.43 7.84 0.48
CA SER A 15 12.02 8.44 1.68
C SER A 15 10.94 8.86 2.68
N TYR A 16 9.85 9.44 2.18
CA TYR A 16 8.68 9.79 2.97
C TYR A 16 8.04 8.55 3.64
N ILE A 17 7.79 7.48 2.88
CA ILE A 17 7.26 6.20 3.41
C ILE A 17 8.20 5.64 4.48
N LYS A 18 9.52 5.64 4.22
CA LYS A 18 10.53 5.17 5.19
C LYS A 18 10.48 5.96 6.49
N ASN A 19 10.22 7.27 6.42
CA ASN A 19 10.10 8.13 7.59
C ASN A 19 8.78 7.89 8.36
N ILE A 20 7.63 7.78 7.70
CA ILE A 20 6.34 7.48 8.35
C ILE A 20 6.44 6.18 9.16
N PHE A 21 7.04 5.16 8.56
CA PHE A 21 7.14 3.83 9.16
C PHE A 21 8.52 3.58 9.80
N LYS A 22 9.23 4.62 10.22
CA LYS A 22 10.61 4.54 10.73
C LYS A 22 10.82 3.59 11.91
N TYR A 23 9.78 3.28 12.69
CA TYR A 23 9.85 2.33 13.81
C TYR A 23 9.60 0.87 13.43
N HIS A 24 9.32 0.57 12.16
CA HIS A 24 9.12 -0.79 11.68
C HIS A 24 10.40 -1.37 11.09
N ASN A 25 10.57 -2.69 11.22
CA ASN A 25 11.84 -3.34 10.90
C ASN A 25 12.02 -3.54 9.40
N VAL A 26 10.95 -3.91 8.69
CA VAL A 26 10.99 -4.21 7.26
C VAL A 26 9.86 -3.51 6.53
N ILE A 27 10.22 -2.81 5.45
CA ILE A 27 9.28 -2.14 4.57
C ILE A 27 9.65 -2.49 3.13
N ILE A 28 8.68 -3.00 2.39
CA ILE A 28 8.85 -3.42 1.00
C ILE A 28 7.75 -2.83 0.12
N ILE A 29 8.07 -2.66 -1.15
CA ILE A 29 7.14 -2.26 -2.20
C ILE A 29 6.94 -3.45 -3.12
N HIS A 30 5.69 -3.73 -3.49
CA HIS A 30 5.31 -4.81 -4.39
C HIS A 30 4.88 -4.31 -5.77
N GLY A 31 4.91 -5.24 -6.72
CA GLY A 31 4.29 -5.10 -8.02
C GLY A 31 5.06 -4.16 -8.95
N SER A 32 4.36 -3.63 -9.95
CA SER A 32 4.98 -2.81 -10.99
C SER A 32 5.69 -1.57 -10.44
N ALA A 33 5.19 -1.02 -9.32
CA ALA A 33 5.77 0.13 -8.65
C ALA A 33 7.11 -0.17 -7.97
N ALA A 34 7.50 -1.42 -7.77
CA ALA A 34 8.82 -1.77 -7.23
C ALA A 34 9.94 -1.32 -8.18
N LYS A 35 9.80 -1.64 -9.48
CA LYS A 35 10.85 -1.46 -10.49
C LYS A 35 10.56 -0.33 -11.49
N ASN A 36 9.30 -0.09 -11.81
CA ASN A 36 8.94 0.83 -12.90
C ASN A 36 8.72 2.26 -12.41
N LYS A 37 8.73 3.20 -13.36
CA LYS A 37 8.30 4.60 -13.14
C LYS A 37 6.81 4.63 -12.82
N LEU A 38 6.40 5.53 -11.93
CA LEU A 38 5.00 5.70 -11.57
C LEU A 38 4.23 6.36 -12.72
N LYS A 39 3.05 5.81 -13.01
CA LYS A 39 2.09 6.32 -14.00
C LYS A 39 1.04 7.20 -13.30
N LYS A 40 0.30 8.02 -14.06
CA LYS A 40 -0.84 8.78 -13.51
C LYS A 40 -1.91 7.79 -13.01
N TYR A 41 -2.46 8.04 -11.82
CA TYR A 41 -3.33 7.09 -11.09
C TYR A 41 -2.66 5.73 -10.84
N GLY A 42 -1.33 5.75 -10.66
CA GLY A 42 -0.59 4.59 -10.18
C GLY A 42 -0.76 4.40 -8.68
N ASP A 43 -0.59 3.17 -8.23
CA ASP A 43 -0.53 2.75 -6.84
C ASP A 43 0.91 2.34 -6.48
N ILE A 44 1.28 2.53 -5.21
CA ILE A 44 2.45 1.91 -4.58
C ILE A 44 1.91 1.00 -3.50
N ASP A 45 1.96 -0.31 -3.76
CA ASP A 45 1.61 -1.33 -2.77
C ASP A 45 2.79 -1.50 -1.81
N ILE A 46 2.57 -1.15 -0.55
CA ILE A 46 3.58 -1.12 0.50
C ILE A 46 3.22 -2.17 1.55
N GLU A 47 4.16 -3.02 1.89
CA GLU A 47 4.03 -3.93 3.01
C GLU A 47 4.94 -3.50 4.15
N VAL A 48 4.36 -3.40 5.35
CA VAL A 48 5.07 -3.05 6.58
C VAL A 48 5.01 -4.24 7.53
N TYR A 49 6.18 -4.79 7.85
CA TYR A 49 6.29 -5.92 8.77
C TYR A 49 6.50 -5.39 10.19
N SER A 50 5.62 -5.83 11.09
CA SER A 50 5.48 -5.27 12.43
C SER A 50 5.20 -6.37 13.45
N GLN A 51 5.55 -6.16 14.73
CA GLN A 51 5.28 -7.16 15.77
C GLN A 51 3.78 -7.37 16.03
N LYS A 52 2.99 -6.30 15.90
CA LYS A 52 1.53 -6.29 16.05
C LYS A 52 0.90 -5.93 14.71
N LEU A 53 -0.14 -6.65 14.31
CA LEU A 53 -0.93 -6.29 13.14
C LEU A 53 -1.58 -4.91 13.35
N LYS A 54 -1.73 -4.18 12.26
CA LYS A 54 -2.35 -2.86 12.21
C LYS A 54 -3.28 -2.78 11.01
N LYS A 55 -4.25 -1.88 11.08
CA LYS A 55 -5.17 -1.60 9.98
C LYS A 55 -4.46 -0.98 8.78
N PRO A 56 -4.92 -1.26 7.54
CA PRO A 56 -4.35 -0.66 6.34
C PRO A 56 -4.33 0.87 6.40
N TYR A 57 -3.27 1.46 5.83
CA TYR A 57 -3.09 2.90 5.73
C TYR A 57 -3.07 3.32 4.26
N TYR A 58 -3.91 4.29 3.90
CA TYR A 58 -4.05 4.75 2.52
C TYR A 58 -3.83 6.26 2.49
N GLU A 59 -3.05 6.72 1.51
CA GLU A 59 -2.78 8.14 1.32
C GLU A 59 -2.68 8.47 -0.16
N ILE A 60 -3.28 9.59 -0.58
CA ILE A 60 -3.13 10.11 -1.93
C ILE A 60 -2.03 11.17 -1.89
N VAL A 61 -1.06 11.04 -2.80
CA VAL A 61 0.05 11.99 -2.94
C VAL A 61 0.20 12.40 -4.41
N PHE A 62 0.89 13.51 -4.65
CA PHE A 62 1.26 13.94 -5.99
C PHE A 62 2.75 13.70 -6.24
N GLN A 63 3.06 13.07 -7.38
CA GLN A 63 4.40 13.11 -7.97
C GLN A 63 4.38 14.01 -9.20
N ASN A 64 4.90 15.23 -9.09
CA ASN A 64 4.69 16.28 -10.07
C ASN A 64 3.18 16.48 -10.33
N LYS A 65 2.71 16.23 -11.58
CA LYS A 65 1.30 16.30 -11.97
C LYS A 65 0.57 14.95 -11.88
N LYS A 66 1.22 13.88 -11.39
CA LYS A 66 0.66 12.53 -11.30
C LYS A 66 0.04 12.31 -9.92
N VAL A 67 -1.23 11.93 -9.88
CA VAL A 67 -1.89 11.47 -8.66
C VAL A 67 -1.49 10.02 -8.41
N ILE A 68 -1.00 9.72 -7.21
CA ILE A 68 -0.50 8.41 -6.80
C ILE A 68 -1.21 7.98 -5.51
N LEU A 69 -1.58 6.71 -5.43
CA LEU A 69 -2.12 6.09 -4.21
C LEU A 69 -1.01 5.34 -3.48
N LEU A 70 -0.82 5.61 -2.19
CA LEU A 70 -0.02 4.80 -1.30
C LEU A 70 -0.95 3.82 -0.59
N SER A 71 -0.78 2.53 -0.84
CA SER A 71 -1.60 1.46 -0.24
C SER A 71 -0.74 0.63 0.70
N VAL A 72 -0.85 0.87 2.01
CA VAL A 72 -0.01 0.23 3.02
C VAL A 72 -0.79 -0.87 3.73
N TYR A 73 -0.19 -2.07 3.76
CA TYR A 73 -0.70 -3.24 4.46
C TYR A 73 0.29 -3.69 5.51
N PHE A 74 -0.21 -4.03 6.70
CA PHE A 74 0.64 -4.48 7.80
C PHE A 74 0.57 -5.99 7.92
N TYR A 75 1.74 -6.61 8.04
CA TYR A 75 1.89 -8.03 8.27
C TYR A 75 2.65 -8.28 9.57
N LYS A 76 2.29 -9.39 10.23
CA LYS A 76 3.00 -9.81 11.45
C LYS A 76 4.37 -10.33 11.06
N PHE A 77 5.41 -9.73 11.64
CA PHE A 77 6.77 -10.23 11.58
C PHE A 77 6.83 -11.60 12.28
N LYS A 78 7.44 -12.59 11.62
CA LYS A 78 7.79 -13.88 12.22
C LYS A 78 9.25 -14.17 11.90
N GLU A 79 10.04 -14.48 12.91
CA GLU A 79 11.36 -15.09 12.72
C GLU A 79 11.16 -16.59 12.43
N GLY A 80 11.88 -17.09 11.42
CA GLY A 80 11.95 -18.52 11.08
C GLY A 80 11.17 -19.01 9.84
N LYS A 81 11.82 -19.98 9.16
CA LYS A 81 11.52 -20.72 7.91
C LYS A 81 11.78 -20.01 6.58
N LYS A 82 12.42 -20.72 5.63
CA LYS A 82 12.78 -20.23 4.30
C LYS A 82 11.55 -20.05 3.40
N THR A 83 11.40 -18.88 2.79
CA THR A 83 10.43 -18.55 1.74
C THR A 83 11.12 -17.82 0.58
N LYS A 84 10.65 -18.06 -0.64
CA LYS A 84 11.21 -17.48 -1.88
C LYS A 84 10.86 -15.98 -1.95
N VAL A 85 11.85 -15.13 -2.23
CA VAL A 85 11.61 -13.70 -2.46
C VAL A 85 10.68 -13.53 -3.67
N PRO A 86 9.56 -12.78 -3.58
CA PRO A 86 8.71 -12.54 -4.75
C PRO A 86 9.49 -11.77 -5.81
N LYS A 87 9.28 -12.12 -7.10
CA LYS A 87 10.11 -11.59 -8.22
C LYS A 87 10.07 -10.06 -8.34
N ASP A 88 9.00 -9.41 -7.89
CA ASP A 88 8.75 -7.98 -8.09
C ASP A 88 8.58 -7.23 -6.77
N ILE A 89 9.65 -7.25 -5.96
CA ILE A 89 9.74 -6.42 -4.75
C ILE A 89 10.90 -5.42 -4.80
N ARG A 90 10.74 -4.30 -4.11
CA ARG A 90 11.82 -3.37 -3.77
C ARG A 90 11.83 -3.19 -2.26
N ILE A 91 12.96 -3.50 -1.63
CA ILE A 91 13.15 -3.27 -0.20
C ILE A 91 13.53 -1.80 -0.01
N ILE A 92 12.79 -1.07 0.82
CA ILE A 92 13.11 0.32 1.15
C ILE A 92 13.64 0.49 2.58
N LYS A 93 13.41 -0.51 3.45
CA LYS A 93 14.02 -0.61 4.78
C LYS A 93 14.12 -2.07 5.23
N GLY A 94 15.21 -2.38 5.92
CA GLY A 94 15.46 -3.68 6.54
C GLY A 94 16.00 -4.71 5.56
N VAL A 95 16.08 -5.96 6.00
CA VAL A 95 16.42 -7.09 5.15
C VAL A 95 15.17 -7.92 4.95
N TYR A 96 14.69 -8.00 3.71
CA TYR A 96 13.66 -8.97 3.36
C TYR A 96 14.34 -10.31 3.14
N ASN A 97 14.36 -11.13 4.19
CA ASN A 97 14.93 -12.46 4.12
C ASN A 97 13.81 -13.49 3.97
N ASN A 98 14.26 -14.72 3.73
CA ASN A 98 13.39 -15.86 3.55
C ASN A 98 12.49 -16.11 4.78
N GLN A 99 12.68 -15.47 5.94
CA GLN A 99 11.94 -15.68 7.18
C GLN A 99 10.65 -14.86 7.29
N LEU A 100 10.46 -13.85 6.43
CA LEU A 100 9.27 -13.01 6.47
C LEU A 100 8.13 -13.63 5.66
N LYS A 101 7.07 -14.05 6.35
CA LYS A 101 5.82 -14.50 5.69
C LYS A 101 4.69 -13.54 6.01
N ALA A 102 4.09 -12.95 4.98
CA ALA A 102 2.79 -12.33 5.07
C ALA A 102 1.76 -13.36 5.54
N LYS A 103 1.37 -13.32 6.82
CA LYS A 103 0.21 -14.08 7.30
C LYS A 103 -1.00 -13.18 7.14
N SER A 104 -1.87 -13.52 6.18
CA SER A 104 -3.16 -12.87 5.93
C SER A 104 -4.20 -13.22 7.01
N THR A 105 -3.78 -13.24 8.28
CA THR A 105 -4.72 -13.34 9.40
C THR A 105 -5.67 -12.16 9.29
N LYS A 106 -6.94 -12.43 8.98
CA LYS A 106 -7.98 -11.41 8.89
C LYS A 106 -8.14 -10.81 10.28
N GLU A 107 -7.77 -9.56 10.44
CA GLU A 107 -8.19 -8.83 11.64
C GLU A 107 -9.71 -8.61 11.58
N SER A 108 -10.37 -8.72 12.72
CA SER A 108 -11.74 -8.22 12.89
C SER A 108 -11.73 -6.69 12.80
N TYR A 109 -12.79 -6.12 12.22
CA TYR A 109 -12.98 -4.69 12.12
C TYR A 109 -14.21 -4.33 12.95
N ASP A 110 -14.11 -3.31 13.81
CA ASP A 110 -15.30 -2.70 14.35
C ASP A 110 -16.08 -1.94 13.25
N SER A 111 -17.29 -1.45 13.58
CA SER A 111 -18.13 -0.74 12.61
C SER A 111 -17.46 0.50 12.01
N LYS A 112 -16.71 1.28 12.80
CA LYS A 112 -16.03 2.51 12.37
C LYS A 112 -14.82 2.19 11.51
N GLU A 113 -14.06 1.18 11.87
CA GLU A 113 -12.93 0.66 11.11
C GLU A 113 -13.39 0.03 9.80
N ASN A 114 -14.50 -0.70 9.80
CA ASN A 114 -15.08 -1.28 8.60
C ASN A 114 -15.52 -0.18 7.63
N LEU A 115 -16.16 0.89 8.12
CA LEU A 115 -16.51 2.04 7.29
C LEU A 115 -15.26 2.65 6.62
N LYS A 116 -14.20 2.90 7.40
CA LYS A 116 -12.91 3.35 6.85
C LYS A 116 -12.37 2.40 5.79
N ARG A 117 -12.45 1.09 6.03
CA ARG A 117 -12.00 0.07 5.09
C ARG A 117 -12.81 0.10 3.78
N GLN A 118 -14.13 0.31 3.84
CA GLN A 118 -14.95 0.46 2.65
C GLN A 118 -14.58 1.72 1.86
N CYS A 119 -14.36 2.86 2.52
CA CYS A 119 -13.88 4.09 1.87
C CYS A 119 -12.53 3.85 1.18
N GLN A 120 -11.58 3.17 1.84
CA GLN A 120 -10.30 2.80 1.23
C GLN A 120 -10.47 1.94 -0.02
N LEU A 121 -11.39 0.95 0.01
CA LEU A 121 -11.69 0.12 -1.15
C LEU A 121 -12.32 0.91 -2.30
N VAL A 122 -13.18 1.88 -2.02
CA VAL A 122 -13.72 2.78 -3.04
C VAL A 122 -12.59 3.52 -3.75
N VAL A 123 -11.62 4.06 -2.99
CA VAL A 123 -10.45 4.74 -3.56
C VAL A 123 -9.59 3.78 -4.40
N ASP A 124 -9.30 2.58 -3.90
CA ASP A 124 -8.53 1.56 -4.63
C ASP A 124 -9.17 1.21 -5.98
N PHE A 125 -10.48 0.96 -5.99
CA PHE A 125 -11.20 0.65 -7.22
C PHE A 125 -11.31 1.85 -8.16
N ALA A 126 -11.41 3.08 -7.64
CA ALA A 126 -11.38 4.28 -8.45
C ALA A 126 -10.04 4.42 -9.18
N PHE A 127 -8.91 4.21 -8.50
CA PHE A 127 -7.58 4.21 -9.12
C PHE A 127 -7.45 3.13 -10.20
N LYS A 128 -7.93 1.91 -9.92
CA LYS A 128 -7.96 0.81 -10.90
C LYS A 128 -8.77 1.18 -12.14
N HIS A 129 -9.96 1.75 -11.95
CA HIS A 129 -10.80 2.25 -13.04
C HIS A 129 -10.08 3.35 -13.83
N PHE A 130 -9.55 4.37 -13.19
CA PHE A 130 -8.90 5.49 -13.88
C PHE A 130 -7.69 5.04 -14.71
N ARG A 131 -6.96 4.03 -14.24
CA ARG A 131 -5.80 3.44 -14.91
C ARG A 131 -6.18 2.56 -16.09
N SER A 132 -7.15 1.66 -15.93
CA SER A 132 -7.48 0.64 -16.94
C SER A 132 -8.70 0.95 -17.80
N LYS A 133 -9.49 1.98 -17.43
CA LYS A 133 -10.79 2.32 -18.02
C LYS A 133 -11.79 1.15 -18.04
N ASN A 134 -11.69 0.25 -17.06
CA ASN A 134 -12.58 -0.92 -16.97
C ASN A 134 -13.74 -0.63 -16.00
N ASP A 135 -14.97 -0.71 -16.50
CA ASP A 135 -16.20 -0.39 -15.75
C ASP A 135 -16.57 -1.43 -14.69
N ILE A 136 -15.95 -2.62 -14.70
CA ILE A 136 -16.14 -3.60 -13.62
C ILE A 136 -15.79 -3.00 -12.24
N TYR A 137 -14.85 -2.06 -12.22
CA TYR A 137 -14.43 -1.37 -11.01
C TYR A 137 -15.49 -0.37 -10.51
N LEU A 138 -16.29 0.23 -11.39
CA LEU A 138 -17.44 1.05 -10.99
C LEU A 138 -18.50 0.20 -10.28
N LYS A 139 -18.75 -1.03 -10.76
CA LYS A 139 -19.64 -1.98 -10.08
C LYS A 139 -19.13 -2.33 -8.67
N TYR A 140 -17.81 -2.46 -8.49
CA TYR A 140 -17.24 -2.68 -7.15
C TYR A 140 -17.36 -1.45 -6.24
N ILE A 141 -17.27 -0.24 -6.78
CA ILE A 141 -17.51 0.99 -6.02
C ILE A 141 -18.98 1.06 -5.57
N GLN A 142 -19.92 0.84 -6.48
CA GLN A 142 -21.35 0.95 -6.17
C GLN A 142 -21.80 -0.01 -5.06
N LYS A 143 -21.22 -1.22 -4.99
CA LYS A 143 -21.49 -2.16 -3.89
C LYS A 143 -21.13 -1.65 -2.49
N ARG A 144 -20.36 -0.55 -2.39
CA ARG A 144 -19.80 -0.01 -1.15
C ARG A 144 -20.36 1.36 -0.78
N ILE A 145 -20.99 2.04 -1.73
CA ILE A 145 -21.74 3.27 -1.52
C ILE A 145 -23.20 2.82 -1.36
N LYS A 146 -23.66 2.74 -0.10
CA LYS A 146 -25.06 2.45 0.23
C LYS A 146 -25.79 3.74 0.50
#